data_AF-A0A3N5SQH8-F1
#
_entry.id   AF-A0A3N5SQH8-F1
#
_cell.length_a   1.000
_cell.length_b   1.000
_cell.length_c   1.000
_cell.angle_alpha   90.00
_cell.angle_beta   90.00
_cell.angle_gamma   90.00
#
_symmetry.space_group_name_H-M   'P 1'
#
loop_
_entity.id
_entity.type
_entity.pdbx_description
1 polymer ?
#
loop_
_entity_poly.entity_id
_entity_poly.type
_entity_poly.pdbx_seq_one_letter_code
_entity_poly.pdbx_strand_id
1 'polypeptide(L)'
;MKLRDGVKWFVFVLAVCVLSTGISAQEKKSDDAKKDPRAEYSESERPEENYLARFQAIEVSEKLIKENLEKIYVLKVIASNFKDQGWEGDYQKIYDQYKRGVGFFYKRDVVYSRVELENNRKAINDLFKKISEHYKEYTQTLLFQCADTILNLSLDERSQSDPNKGKVVFQNMMRLRIAYGQLDDAQNTYSDGIYRSSILHYRVAKAYGIRIMEELDPTNSKGKFELHKADNLNRVLNPERAKAEPAAK
;
A
#
# COMPACT_ATOMS: atom_id res chain seq x y z
N MET A 1 9.08 73.93 6.53
CA MET A 1 10.54 73.89 6.25
C MET A 1 11.22 74.32 7.55
N LYS A 2 11.94 73.52 8.33
CA LYS A 2 12.86 72.41 8.03
C LYS A 2 12.76 71.35 9.14
N LEU A 3 12.23 70.18 8.79
CA LEU A 3 12.55 68.91 9.45
C LEU A 3 13.97 68.54 9.05
N ARG A 4 14.96 69.02 9.80
CA ARG A 4 16.36 68.63 9.67
C ARG A 4 16.96 68.96 11.01
N ASP A 5 16.91 68.00 11.93
CA ASP A 5 17.86 67.83 13.06
C ASP A 5 17.47 66.62 13.93
N GLY A 6 16.21 66.16 13.93
CA GLY A 6 15.78 64.94 14.62
C GLY A 6 16.13 63.60 13.94
N VAL A 7 16.42 63.61 12.64
CA VAL A 7 16.71 62.39 11.85
C VAL A 7 18.18 61.94 11.99
N LYS A 8 19.08 62.82 12.44
CA LYS A 8 20.51 62.47 12.60
C LYS A 8 20.85 61.81 13.93
N TRP A 9 19.99 61.93 14.93
CA TRP A 9 20.18 61.25 16.22
C TRP A 9 19.55 59.84 16.24
N PHE A 10 18.49 59.63 15.47
CA PHE A 10 17.86 58.31 15.32
C PHE A 10 18.67 57.33 14.44
N VAL A 11 19.46 57.83 13.48
CA VAL A 11 20.33 56.99 12.64
C VAL A 11 21.62 56.57 13.37
N PHE A 12 22.03 57.27 14.43
CA PHE A 12 23.22 56.90 15.20
C PHE A 12 22.95 55.86 16.31
N VAL A 13 21.72 55.80 16.83
CA VAL A 13 21.34 54.79 17.85
C VAL A 13 20.93 53.44 17.22
N LEU A 14 20.49 53.43 15.95
CA LEU A 14 20.21 52.19 15.21
C LEU A 14 21.46 51.54 14.58
N ALA A 15 22.59 52.25 14.51
CA ALA A 15 23.86 51.74 13.99
C ALA A 15 24.81 51.18 15.07
N VAL A 16 24.47 51.27 16.36
CA VAL A 16 25.29 50.77 17.48
C VAL A 16 24.72 49.50 18.13
N CYS A 17 23.51 49.07 17.75
CA CYS A 17 22.94 47.78 18.19
C CYS A 17 23.25 46.59 17.23
N VAL A 18 24.16 46.76 16.26
CA VAL A 18 24.51 45.71 15.27
C VAL A 18 25.93 45.15 15.46
N LEU A 19 26.62 45.47 16.57
CA LEU A 19 28.01 45.05 16.81
C LEU A 19 28.27 44.33 18.15
N SER A 20 27.26 43.76 18.81
CA SER A 20 27.45 43.06 20.09
C SER A 20 26.67 41.74 20.28
N THR A 21 26.28 41.06 19.20
CA THR A 21 25.87 39.64 19.24
C THR A 21 26.74 38.74 18.35
N GLY A 22 27.94 39.18 18.01
CA GLY A 22 28.95 38.40 17.32
C GLY A 22 29.97 37.80 18.28
N ILE A 23 29.56 36.82 19.09
CA ILE A 23 30.35 35.72 19.70
C ILE A 23 29.30 34.82 20.40
N SER A 24 29.39 33.51 20.16
CA SER A 24 28.46 32.45 20.64
C SER A 24 27.31 32.07 19.69
N ALA A 25 27.63 31.85 18.42
CA ALA A 25 26.92 30.89 17.57
C ALA A 25 27.91 30.22 16.61
N GLN A 26 28.99 29.68 17.15
CA GLN A 26 29.68 28.55 16.53
C GLN A 26 28.85 27.30 16.85
N GLU A 27 27.61 27.28 16.36
CA GLU A 27 26.92 26.02 16.15
C GLU A 27 27.77 25.24 15.16
N LYS A 28 28.14 24.02 15.57
CA LYS A 28 28.66 22.98 14.69
C LYS A 28 27.86 23.03 13.38
N LYS A 29 28.46 23.59 12.32
CA LYS A 29 28.20 23.08 10.99
C LYS A 29 28.61 21.63 11.04
N SER A 30 27.65 20.73 11.25
CA SER A 30 27.79 19.39 10.71
C SER A 30 28.14 19.58 9.24
N ASP A 31 29.22 18.94 8.82
CA ASP A 31 29.47 18.64 7.43
C ASP A 31 28.33 17.77 6.91
N ASP A 32 27.16 18.38 6.67
CA ASP A 32 26.14 17.86 5.76
C ASP A 32 26.43 18.36 4.34
N ALA A 33 27.72 18.33 3.96
CA ALA A 33 28.08 18.13 2.57
C ALA A 33 27.42 16.81 2.17
N LYS A 34 26.24 16.92 1.55
CA LYS A 34 25.41 15.81 1.02
C LYS A 34 26.35 14.72 0.53
N LYS A 35 26.49 13.66 1.33
CA LYS A 35 27.23 12.46 0.96
C LYS A 35 26.67 12.09 -0.41
N ASP A 36 27.51 12.13 -1.45
CA ASP A 36 27.06 11.78 -2.79
C ASP A 36 26.42 10.39 -2.67
N PRO A 37 25.11 10.23 -2.94
CA PRO A 37 24.46 8.93 -2.77
C PRO A 37 25.07 7.85 -3.68
N ARG A 38 25.87 8.26 -4.69
CA ARG A 38 26.68 7.38 -5.52
C ARG A 38 27.86 6.75 -4.77
N ALA A 39 28.29 7.33 -3.65
CA ALA A 39 29.35 6.79 -2.80
C ALA A 39 28.95 5.48 -2.10
N GLU A 40 27.68 5.07 -2.17
CA GLU A 40 27.20 3.77 -1.71
C GLU A 40 27.53 2.64 -2.70
N TYR A 41 27.93 2.93 -3.94
CA TYR A 41 28.26 1.93 -4.96
C TYR A 41 29.78 1.70 -5.06
N SER A 42 30.21 0.44 -5.07
CA SER A 42 31.58 0.09 -5.43
C SER A 42 31.84 0.35 -6.93
N GLU A 43 33.12 0.48 -7.33
CA GLU A 43 33.49 0.70 -8.74
C GLU A 43 32.95 -0.39 -9.68
N SER A 44 32.82 -1.62 -9.18
CA SER A 44 32.21 -2.76 -9.89
C SER A 44 30.68 -2.74 -9.95
N GLU A 45 30.01 -2.05 -9.03
CA GLU A 45 28.55 -1.96 -8.97
C GLU A 45 28.03 -0.67 -9.63
N ARG A 46 28.95 0.19 -10.07
CA ARG A 46 28.63 1.46 -10.69
C ARG A 46 28.01 1.23 -12.08
N PRO A 47 26.80 1.76 -12.34
CA PRO A 47 26.19 1.64 -13.66
C PRO A 47 27.00 2.33 -14.74
N GLU A 48 27.03 1.78 -15.96
CA GLU A 48 27.64 2.45 -17.11
C GLU A 48 26.88 3.73 -17.48
N GLU A 49 27.58 4.87 -17.52
CA GLU A 49 26.98 6.20 -17.73
C GLU A 49 27.18 6.74 -19.16
N ASN A 50 27.23 5.86 -20.17
CA ASN A 50 27.35 6.31 -21.57
C ASN A 50 26.06 7.01 -22.07
N TYR A 51 26.15 7.78 -23.16
CA TYR A 51 25.03 8.58 -23.70
C TYR A 51 23.78 7.73 -23.99
N LEU A 52 23.96 6.55 -24.58
CA LEU A 52 22.87 5.63 -24.92
C LEU A 52 22.18 5.10 -23.66
N ALA A 53 22.95 4.71 -22.65
CA ALA A 53 22.45 4.24 -21.37
C ALA A 53 21.64 5.33 -20.65
N ARG A 54 22.10 6.58 -20.68
CA ARG A 54 21.35 7.73 -20.17
C ARG A 54 20.05 7.95 -20.92
N PHE A 55 20.06 7.91 -22.25
CA PHE A 55 18.87 8.09 -23.07
C PHE A 55 17.79 7.04 -22.77
N GLN A 56 18.16 5.75 -22.75
CA GLN A 56 17.25 4.66 -22.40
C GLN A 56 16.76 4.75 -20.94
N ALA A 57 17.64 5.17 -20.02
CA ALA A 57 17.29 5.23 -18.60
C ALA A 57 16.23 6.29 -18.27
N ILE A 58 16.09 7.34 -19.08
CA ILE A 58 15.02 8.35 -18.92
C ILE A 58 13.65 7.69 -19.09
N GLU A 59 13.40 7.10 -20.25
CA GLU A 59 12.11 6.50 -20.60
C GLU A 59 11.72 5.38 -19.60
N VAL A 60 12.68 4.51 -19.28
CA VAL A 60 12.47 3.42 -18.32
C VAL A 60 12.15 3.98 -16.92
N SER A 61 12.89 5.00 -16.47
CA SER A 61 12.63 5.62 -15.17
C SER A 61 11.24 6.25 -15.12
N GLU A 62 10.84 7.04 -16.12
CA GLU A 62 9.51 7.68 -16.16
C GLU A 62 8.38 6.65 -16.04
N LYS A 63 8.49 5.55 -16.79
CA LYS A 63 7.55 4.43 -16.71
C LYS A 63 7.50 3.84 -15.29
N LEU A 64 8.67 3.51 -14.72
CA LEU A 64 8.75 2.91 -13.39
C LEU A 64 8.27 3.85 -12.28
N ILE A 65 8.50 5.16 -12.39
CA ILE A 65 8.01 6.17 -11.44
C ILE A 65 6.48 6.09 -11.31
N LYS A 66 5.78 5.96 -12.45
CA LYS A 66 4.32 5.84 -12.47
C LYS A 66 3.86 4.47 -11.98
N GLU A 67 4.36 3.39 -12.58
CA GLU A 67 3.91 2.03 -12.29
C GLU A 67 4.18 1.60 -10.84
N ASN A 68 5.35 1.95 -10.30
CA ASN A 68 5.68 1.59 -8.91
C ASN A 68 4.82 2.37 -7.92
N LEU A 69 4.54 3.66 -8.17
CA LEU A 69 3.71 4.47 -7.28
C LEU A 69 2.29 3.93 -7.15
N GLU A 70 1.67 3.56 -8.27
CA GLU A 70 0.34 2.95 -8.28
C GLU A 70 0.30 1.66 -7.45
N LYS A 71 1.34 0.83 -7.54
CA LYS A 71 1.47 -0.40 -6.75
C LYS A 71 1.72 -0.11 -5.26
N ILE A 72 2.55 0.88 -4.95
CA ILE A 72 2.84 1.32 -3.57
C ILE A 72 1.57 1.79 -2.87
N TYR A 73 0.65 2.46 -3.56
CA TYR A 73 -0.63 2.86 -2.96
C TYR A 73 -1.51 1.68 -2.58
N VAL A 74 -1.54 0.63 -3.40
CA VAL A 74 -2.24 -0.62 -3.04
C VAL A 74 -1.59 -1.26 -1.81
N LEU A 75 -0.26 -1.37 -1.80
CA LEU A 75 0.49 -1.93 -0.67
C LEU A 75 0.25 -1.16 0.63
N LYS A 76 0.21 0.18 0.57
CA LYS A 76 -0.08 1.03 1.73
C LYS A 76 -1.41 0.65 2.39
N VAL A 77 -2.45 0.49 1.58
CA VAL A 77 -3.78 0.13 2.08
C VAL A 77 -3.76 -1.23 2.77
N ILE A 78 -3.14 -2.21 2.12
CA ILE A 78 -3.06 -3.58 2.65
C ILE A 78 -2.27 -3.59 3.97
N ALA A 79 -1.07 -3.02 3.98
CA ALA A 79 -0.24 -2.94 5.19
C ALA A 79 -0.94 -2.19 6.35
N SER A 80 -1.71 -1.15 6.04
CA SER A 80 -2.49 -0.40 7.05
C SER A 80 -3.64 -1.21 7.64
N ASN A 81 -4.26 -2.10 6.86
CA ASN A 81 -5.34 -2.96 7.32
C ASN A 81 -4.81 -4.16 8.11
N PHE A 82 -3.73 -4.78 7.66
CA PHE A 82 -3.16 -6.01 8.21
C PHE A 82 -1.88 -5.75 9.01
N LYS A 83 -1.99 -4.89 10.04
CA LYS A 83 -0.84 -4.43 10.85
C LYS A 83 -0.14 -5.57 11.60
N ASP A 84 -0.89 -6.58 11.98
CA ASP A 84 -0.46 -7.79 12.66
C ASP A 84 0.46 -8.68 11.80
N GLN A 85 0.42 -8.53 10.47
CA GLN A 85 1.24 -9.32 9.54
C GLN A 85 2.67 -8.79 9.39
N GLY A 86 3.01 -7.65 9.99
CA GLY A 86 4.36 -7.09 9.97
C GLY A 86 4.79 -6.47 8.62
N TRP A 87 3.88 -6.32 7.66
CA TRP A 87 4.18 -5.80 6.32
C TRP A 87 4.49 -4.30 6.28
N GLU A 88 4.18 -3.54 7.34
CA GLU A 88 4.45 -2.11 7.41
C GLU A 88 5.95 -1.79 7.25
N GLY A 89 6.83 -2.61 7.84
CA GLY A 89 8.27 -2.44 7.71
C GLY A 89 8.78 -2.67 6.29
N ASP A 90 8.26 -3.70 5.61
CA ASP A 90 8.58 -3.97 4.20
C ASP A 90 8.04 -2.86 3.29
N TYR A 91 6.81 -2.38 3.55
CA TYR A 91 6.21 -1.24 2.86
C TYR A 91 7.05 0.03 3.00
N GLN A 92 7.50 0.36 4.21
CA GLN A 92 8.28 1.57 4.45
C GLN A 92 9.63 1.53 3.70
N LYS A 93 10.31 0.39 3.70
CA LYS A 93 11.54 0.19 2.90
C LYS A 93 11.30 0.40 1.40
N ILE A 94 10.21 -0.18 0.87
CA ILE A 94 9.80 0.02 -0.53
C ILE A 94 9.55 1.50 -0.81
N TYR A 95 8.83 2.19 0.07
CA TYR A 95 8.49 3.59 -0.13
C TYR A 95 9.73 4.50 -0.10
N ASP A 96 10.67 4.25 0.81
CA ASP A 96 11.90 5.03 0.90
C ASP A 96 12.85 4.75 -0.28
N GLN A 97 12.92 3.51 -0.75
CA GLN A 97 13.65 3.17 -1.96
C GLN A 97 13.05 3.87 -3.20
N TYR A 98 11.72 3.89 -3.32
CA TYR A 98 11.04 4.63 -4.38
C TYR A 98 11.40 6.12 -4.36
N LYS A 99 11.33 6.77 -3.18
CA LYS A 99 11.74 8.18 -3.03
C LYS A 99 13.18 8.41 -3.44
N ARG A 100 14.09 7.48 -3.10
CA ARG A 100 15.51 7.56 -3.48
C ARG A 100 15.67 7.52 -5.00
N GLY A 101 15.03 6.55 -5.67
CA GLY A 101 15.06 6.43 -7.13
C GLY A 101 14.49 7.67 -7.84
N VAL A 102 13.32 8.14 -7.43
CA VAL A 102 12.73 9.40 -7.94
C VAL A 102 13.64 10.61 -7.66
N GLY A 103 14.29 10.64 -6.49
CA GLY A 103 15.23 11.68 -6.12
C GLY A 103 16.43 11.75 -7.07
N PHE A 104 16.98 10.61 -7.50
CA PHE A 104 18.00 10.57 -8.54
C PHE A 104 17.47 11.08 -9.88
N PHE A 105 16.24 10.71 -10.25
CA PHE A 105 15.63 11.14 -11.50
C PHE A 105 15.55 12.67 -11.59
N TYR A 106 15.03 13.33 -10.56
CA TYR A 106 14.94 14.80 -10.52
C TYR A 106 16.29 15.50 -10.47
N LYS A 107 17.33 14.83 -9.97
CA LYS A 107 18.73 15.31 -10.01
C LYS A 107 19.43 15.04 -11.35
N ARG A 108 18.72 14.46 -12.33
CA ARG A 108 19.25 14.03 -13.65
C ARG A 108 20.26 12.88 -13.60
N ASP A 109 20.26 12.13 -12.51
CA ASP A 109 21.03 10.90 -12.32
C ASP A 109 20.23 9.69 -12.77
N VAL A 110 19.82 9.73 -14.04
CA VAL A 110 18.79 8.85 -14.60
C VAL A 110 19.18 7.37 -14.61
N VAL A 111 20.47 7.06 -14.70
CA VAL A 111 20.96 5.67 -14.67
C VAL A 111 20.81 5.06 -13.27
N TYR A 112 21.17 5.80 -12.22
CA TYR A 112 20.95 5.36 -10.83
C TYR A 112 19.46 5.32 -10.47
N SER A 113 18.69 6.29 -10.95
CA SER A 113 17.23 6.28 -10.84
C SER A 113 16.64 4.98 -11.37
N ARG A 114 17.03 4.58 -12.59
CA ARG A 114 16.58 3.33 -13.20
C ARG A 114 16.90 2.12 -12.31
N VAL A 115 18.14 2.00 -11.85
CA VAL A 115 18.56 0.88 -10.99
C VAL A 115 17.73 0.80 -9.71
N GLU A 116 17.57 1.92 -9.01
CA GLU A 116 16.78 1.97 -7.77
C GLU A 116 15.30 1.64 -8.02
N LEU A 117 14.72 2.15 -9.11
CA LEU A 117 13.33 1.90 -9.45
C LEU A 117 13.08 0.47 -9.93
N GLU A 118 14.05 -0.15 -10.61
CA GLU A 118 13.98 -1.57 -10.98
C GLU A 118 14.06 -2.48 -9.75
N ASN A 119 14.96 -2.17 -8.81
CA ASN A 119 15.06 -2.87 -7.53
C ASN A 119 13.80 -2.68 -6.68
N ASN A 120 13.26 -1.46 -6.66
CA ASN A 120 11.99 -1.15 -6.02
C ASN A 120 10.83 -1.97 -6.60
N ARG A 121 10.78 -2.12 -7.93
CA ARG A 121 9.77 -2.97 -8.60
C ARG A 121 9.87 -4.43 -8.18
N LYS A 122 11.08 -4.96 -7.99
CA LYS A 122 11.29 -6.33 -7.48
C LYS A 122 10.77 -6.46 -6.05
N ALA A 123 11.16 -5.55 -5.16
CA ALA A 123 10.69 -5.54 -3.77
C ALA A 123 9.17 -5.42 -3.65
N ILE A 124 8.53 -4.62 -4.51
CA ILE A 124 7.06 -4.52 -4.61
C ILE A 124 6.44 -5.88 -4.97
N ASN A 125 6.98 -6.57 -5.99
CA ASN A 125 6.47 -7.87 -6.39
C ASN A 125 6.68 -8.93 -5.30
N ASP A 126 7.81 -8.90 -4.59
CA ASP A 126 8.08 -9.81 -3.47
C ASP A 126 7.09 -9.62 -2.33
N LEU A 127 6.75 -8.36 -1.98
CA LEU A 127 5.74 -8.09 -0.98
C LEU A 127 4.34 -8.51 -1.45
N PHE A 128 3.98 -8.29 -2.71
CA PHE A 128 2.73 -8.81 -3.26
C PHE A 128 2.66 -10.34 -3.20
N LYS A 129 3.77 -11.04 -3.45
CA LYS A 129 3.83 -12.50 -3.31
C LYS A 129 3.46 -12.94 -1.89
N LYS A 130 4.13 -12.38 -0.87
CA LYS A 130 3.84 -12.66 0.55
C LYS A 130 2.37 -12.40 0.89
N ILE A 131 1.83 -11.26 0.46
CA ILE A 131 0.42 -10.90 0.68
C ILE A 131 -0.51 -11.91 0.01
N SER A 132 -0.21 -12.31 -1.23
CA SER A 132 -1.05 -13.24 -1.98
C SER A 132 -1.10 -14.63 -1.35
N GLU A 133 -0.04 -15.07 -0.68
CA GLU A 133 -0.01 -16.33 0.10
C GLU A 133 -0.96 -16.24 1.31
N HIS A 134 -0.91 -15.16 2.08
CA HIS A 134 -1.85 -14.93 3.17
C HIS A 134 -3.31 -14.87 2.67
N TYR A 135 -3.54 -14.19 1.54
CA TYR A 135 -4.87 -14.06 0.96
C TYR A 135 -5.41 -15.40 0.47
N LYS A 136 -4.54 -16.25 -0.08
CA LYS A 136 -4.88 -17.62 -0.46
C LYS A 136 -5.38 -18.41 0.74
N GLU A 137 -4.59 -18.48 1.80
CA GLU A 137 -4.92 -19.27 3.01
C GLU A 137 -6.25 -18.82 3.63
N TYR A 138 -6.43 -17.51 3.81
CA TYR A 138 -7.67 -16.97 4.36
C TYR A 138 -8.87 -17.27 3.44
N THR A 139 -8.72 -17.05 2.13
CA THR A 139 -9.82 -17.26 1.17
C THR A 139 -10.21 -18.72 1.11
N GLN A 140 -9.25 -19.65 1.05
CA GLN A 140 -9.51 -21.09 1.07
C GLN A 140 -10.26 -21.50 2.34
N THR A 141 -9.80 -21.05 3.50
CA THR A 141 -10.44 -21.34 4.79
C THR A 141 -11.88 -20.83 4.82
N LEU A 142 -12.12 -19.60 4.35
CA LEU A 142 -13.45 -19.02 4.27
C LEU A 142 -14.38 -19.81 3.34
N LEU A 143 -13.89 -20.25 2.17
CA LEU A 143 -14.70 -21.02 1.22
C LEU A 143 -15.01 -22.44 1.74
N PHE A 144 -14.11 -23.05 2.50
CA PHE A 144 -14.40 -24.30 3.20
C PHE A 144 -15.50 -24.13 4.26
N GLN A 145 -15.42 -23.06 5.08
CA GLN A 145 -16.48 -22.73 6.02
C GLN A 145 -17.83 -22.47 5.33
N CYS A 146 -17.83 -21.81 4.17
CA CYS A 146 -19.02 -21.63 3.35
C CYS A 146 -19.58 -22.98 2.88
N ALA A 147 -18.72 -23.88 2.40
CA ALA A 147 -19.13 -25.20 1.93
C ALA A 147 -19.76 -26.03 3.07
N ASP A 148 -19.14 -26.05 4.24
CA ASP A 148 -19.66 -26.74 5.43
C ASP A 148 -21.01 -26.15 5.88
N THR A 149 -21.14 -24.82 5.87
CA THR A 149 -22.39 -24.14 6.23
C THR A 149 -23.52 -24.48 5.26
N ILE A 150 -23.23 -24.46 3.95
CA ILE A 150 -24.20 -24.85 2.91
C ILE A 150 -24.59 -26.32 3.06
N LEU A 151 -23.64 -27.22 3.30
CA LEU A 151 -23.89 -28.64 3.48
C LEU A 151 -24.81 -28.87 4.69
N ASN A 152 -24.47 -28.29 5.84
CA ASN A 152 -25.27 -28.43 7.07
C ASN A 152 -26.71 -27.95 6.87
N LEU A 153 -26.92 -26.83 6.17
CA LEU A 153 -28.26 -26.33 5.85
C LEU A 153 -28.99 -27.19 4.81
N SER A 154 -28.27 -27.81 3.88
CA SER A 154 -28.86 -28.69 2.86
C SER A 154 -29.36 -30.01 3.44
N LEU A 155 -28.72 -30.47 4.53
CA LEU A 155 -29.09 -31.68 5.26
C LEU A 155 -30.19 -31.45 6.32
N ASP A 156 -30.50 -30.20 6.67
CA ASP A 156 -31.60 -29.88 7.59
C ASP A 156 -32.96 -30.12 6.90
N GLU A 157 -33.75 -31.06 7.42
CA GLU A 157 -35.10 -31.39 6.95
C GLU A 157 -36.00 -30.15 6.87
N ARG A 158 -35.81 -29.18 7.78
CA ARG A 158 -36.59 -27.93 7.79
C ARG A 158 -36.30 -27.06 6.57
N SER A 159 -35.07 -27.10 6.06
CA SER A 159 -34.66 -26.38 4.85
C SER A 159 -35.21 -27.04 3.58
N GLN A 160 -35.40 -28.36 3.58
CA GLN A 160 -36.03 -29.09 2.48
C GLN A 160 -37.54 -28.83 2.41
N SER A 161 -38.19 -28.65 3.56
CA SER A 161 -39.63 -28.40 3.64
C SER A 161 -40.05 -26.95 3.35
N ASP A 162 -39.13 -25.98 3.50
CA ASP A 162 -39.39 -24.55 3.26
C ASP A 162 -38.78 -24.10 1.92
N PRO A 163 -39.61 -23.81 0.89
CA PRO A 163 -39.14 -23.38 -0.42
C PRO A 163 -38.27 -22.12 -0.40
N ASN A 164 -38.49 -21.21 0.57
CA ASN A 164 -37.69 -19.99 0.68
C ASN A 164 -36.27 -20.32 1.15
N LYS A 165 -36.12 -21.22 2.12
CA LYS A 165 -34.81 -21.69 2.59
C LYS A 165 -34.09 -22.47 1.51
N GLY A 166 -34.78 -23.37 0.81
CA GLY A 166 -34.21 -24.09 -0.33
C GLY A 166 -33.66 -23.15 -1.42
N LYS A 167 -34.37 -22.07 -1.74
CA LYS A 167 -33.89 -21.05 -2.68
C LYS A 167 -32.63 -20.34 -2.21
N VAL A 168 -32.56 -19.96 -0.92
CA VAL A 168 -31.38 -19.30 -0.34
C VAL A 168 -30.16 -20.22 -0.39
N VAL A 169 -30.32 -21.50 -0.02
CA VAL A 169 -29.24 -22.50 -0.10
C VAL A 169 -28.74 -22.66 -1.53
N PHE A 170 -29.66 -22.82 -2.50
CA PHE A 170 -29.31 -22.96 -3.91
C PHE A 170 -28.56 -21.74 -4.46
N GLN A 171 -29.02 -20.53 -4.15
CA GLN A 171 -28.36 -19.29 -4.57
C GLN A 171 -26.94 -19.18 -4.01
N ASN A 172 -26.75 -19.55 -2.74
CA ASN A 172 -25.43 -19.51 -2.11
C ASN A 172 -24.51 -20.62 -2.64
N MET A 173 -25.03 -21.79 -3.02
CA MET A 173 -24.27 -22.81 -3.74
C MET A 173 -23.73 -22.27 -5.07
N MET A 174 -24.53 -21.50 -5.82
CA MET A 174 -24.07 -20.85 -7.05
C MET A 174 -23.00 -19.78 -6.80
N ARG A 175 -23.15 -18.96 -5.74
CA ARG A 175 -22.11 -18.00 -5.33
C ARG A 175 -20.80 -18.71 -4.96
N LEU A 176 -20.89 -19.85 -4.26
CA LEU A 176 -19.73 -20.63 -3.87
C LEU A 176 -18.96 -21.16 -5.10
N ARG A 177 -19.67 -21.63 -6.13
CA ARG A 177 -19.04 -22.04 -7.40
C ARG A 177 -18.28 -20.89 -8.07
N ILE A 178 -18.87 -19.70 -8.11
CA ILE A 178 -18.19 -18.50 -8.66
C ILE A 178 -16.96 -18.16 -7.82
N ALA A 179 -17.06 -18.27 -6.48
CA ALA A 179 -15.96 -18.00 -5.59
C ALA A 179 -14.77 -18.96 -5.81
N TYR A 180 -15.04 -20.25 -6.00
CA TYR A 180 -14.00 -21.23 -6.36
C TYR A 180 -13.38 -20.95 -7.73
N GLY A 181 -14.18 -20.58 -8.74
CA GLY A 181 -13.62 -20.15 -10.03
C GLY A 181 -12.66 -18.97 -9.90
N GLN A 182 -13.00 -17.98 -9.06
CA GLN A 182 -12.10 -16.87 -8.76
C GLN A 182 -10.86 -17.29 -7.96
N LEU A 183 -10.98 -18.28 -7.07
CA LEU A 183 -9.84 -18.86 -6.37
C LEU A 183 -8.87 -19.54 -7.36
N ASP A 184 -9.39 -20.26 -8.34
CA ASP A 184 -8.59 -20.92 -9.38
C ASP A 184 -7.87 -19.90 -10.27
N ASP A 185 -8.58 -18.84 -10.71
CA ASP A 185 -7.97 -17.72 -11.44
C ASP A 185 -6.86 -17.03 -10.63
N ALA A 186 -7.07 -16.89 -9.31
CA ALA A 186 -6.06 -16.35 -8.40
C ALA A 186 -4.82 -17.26 -8.34
N GLN A 187 -5.00 -18.58 -8.29
CA GLN A 187 -3.91 -19.54 -8.25
C GLN A 187 -3.14 -19.59 -9.57
N ASN A 188 -3.83 -19.45 -10.71
CA ASN A 188 -3.20 -19.37 -12.03
C ASN A 188 -2.32 -18.12 -12.14
N THR A 189 -2.88 -16.94 -11.85
CA THR A 189 -2.13 -15.67 -11.87
C THR A 189 -1.00 -15.62 -10.84
N TYR A 190 -1.14 -16.29 -9.69
CA TYR A 190 -0.04 -16.46 -8.73
C TYR A 190 1.09 -17.29 -9.34
N SER A 191 0.76 -18.41 -10.00
CA SER A 191 1.74 -19.31 -10.61
C SER A 191 2.49 -18.65 -11.77
N ASP A 192 1.84 -17.74 -12.49
CA ASP A 192 2.43 -16.91 -13.54
C ASP A 192 3.30 -15.75 -12.99
N GLY A 193 3.40 -15.60 -11.67
CA GLY A 193 4.15 -14.52 -11.02
C GLY A 193 3.45 -13.16 -11.06
N ILE A 194 2.16 -13.11 -11.43
CA ILE A 194 1.34 -11.89 -11.52
C ILE A 194 0.61 -11.67 -10.18
N TYR A 195 1.38 -11.53 -9.10
CA TYR A 195 0.87 -11.52 -7.73
C TYR A 195 -0.14 -10.41 -7.40
N ARG A 196 -0.05 -9.26 -8.06
CA ARG A 196 -1.06 -8.19 -7.88
C ARG A 196 -2.42 -8.63 -8.41
N SER A 197 -2.46 -9.34 -9.53
CA SER A 197 -3.72 -9.83 -10.11
C SER A 197 -4.30 -10.98 -9.27
N SER A 198 -3.47 -11.85 -8.72
CA SER A 198 -3.95 -12.90 -7.81
C SER A 198 -4.64 -12.32 -6.58
N ILE A 199 -4.10 -11.25 -5.99
CA ILE A 199 -4.76 -10.52 -4.88
C ILE A 199 -6.16 -10.02 -5.28
N LEU A 200 -6.34 -9.51 -6.51
CA LEU A 200 -7.65 -9.05 -6.97
C LEU A 200 -8.66 -10.20 -7.06
N HIS A 201 -8.26 -11.33 -7.63
CA HIS A 201 -9.10 -12.53 -7.69
C HIS A 201 -9.42 -13.08 -6.30
N TYR A 202 -8.44 -13.14 -5.38
CA TYR A 202 -8.69 -13.50 -3.98
C TYR A 202 -9.67 -12.54 -3.30
N ARG A 203 -9.57 -11.22 -3.53
CA ARG A 203 -10.55 -10.25 -3.00
C ARG A 203 -11.96 -10.50 -3.51
N VAL A 204 -12.12 -10.86 -4.79
CA VAL A 204 -13.43 -11.19 -5.38
C VAL A 204 -13.98 -12.49 -4.78
N ALA A 205 -13.18 -13.56 -4.72
CA ALA A 205 -13.57 -14.82 -4.08
C ALA A 205 -13.98 -14.62 -2.62
N LYS A 206 -13.18 -13.85 -1.87
CA LYS A 206 -13.45 -13.47 -0.48
C LYS A 206 -14.74 -12.67 -0.33
N ALA A 207 -15.05 -11.76 -1.27
CA ALA A 207 -16.30 -11.00 -1.25
C ALA A 207 -17.54 -11.91 -1.38
N TYR A 208 -17.48 -12.93 -2.26
CA TYR A 208 -18.54 -13.94 -2.35
C TYR A 208 -18.64 -14.78 -1.07
N GLY A 209 -17.50 -15.24 -0.52
CA GLY A 209 -17.47 -16.00 0.73
C GLY A 209 -18.08 -15.23 1.91
N ILE A 210 -17.70 -13.96 2.08
CA ILE A 210 -18.26 -13.07 3.11
C ILE A 210 -19.78 -12.97 2.93
N ARG A 211 -20.25 -12.75 1.70
CA ARG A 211 -21.67 -12.62 1.43
C ARG A 211 -22.45 -13.89 1.75
N ILE A 212 -21.89 -15.07 1.45
CA ILE A 212 -22.49 -16.35 1.79
C ILE A 212 -22.63 -16.48 3.31
N MET A 213 -21.55 -16.24 4.06
CA MET A 213 -21.57 -16.35 5.52
C MET A 213 -22.55 -15.37 6.17
N GLU A 214 -22.62 -14.13 5.69
CA GLU A 214 -23.57 -13.14 6.22
C GLU A 214 -25.03 -13.48 5.95
N GLU A 215 -25.32 -14.22 4.87
CA GLU A 215 -26.67 -14.61 4.50
C GLU A 215 -27.10 -15.92 5.17
N LEU A 216 -26.18 -16.88 5.31
CA LEU A 216 -26.47 -18.20 5.88
C LEU A 216 -26.26 -18.26 7.39
N ASP A 217 -25.35 -17.45 7.94
CA ASP A 217 -25.04 -17.38 9.36
C ASP A 217 -24.84 -15.92 9.82
N PRO A 218 -25.92 -15.11 9.81
CA PRO A 218 -25.84 -13.68 10.12
C PRO A 218 -25.39 -13.41 11.56
N THR A 219 -25.80 -14.26 12.51
CA THR A 219 -25.48 -14.08 13.93
C THR A 219 -23.99 -14.22 14.18
N ASN A 220 -23.36 -15.26 13.63
CA ASN A 220 -21.93 -15.44 13.80
C ASN A 220 -21.13 -14.53 12.88
N SER A 221 -21.67 -14.05 11.76
CA SER A 221 -20.93 -13.21 10.80
C SER A 221 -20.88 -11.73 11.17
N LYS A 222 -21.76 -11.27 12.07
CA LYS A 222 -21.91 -9.86 12.42
C LYS A 222 -20.58 -9.23 12.86
N GLY A 223 -20.12 -8.24 12.09
CA GLY A 223 -18.91 -7.45 12.38
C GLY A 223 -17.58 -8.16 12.14
N LYS A 224 -17.56 -9.46 11.82
CA LYS A 224 -16.31 -10.23 11.64
C LYS A 224 -15.54 -9.84 10.39
N PHE A 225 -16.23 -9.37 9.35
CA PHE A 225 -15.66 -9.21 8.02
C PHE A 225 -15.37 -7.76 7.61
N GLU A 226 -15.55 -6.78 8.49
CA GLU A 226 -15.46 -5.35 8.15
C GLU A 226 -14.09 -4.93 7.60
N LEU A 227 -13.02 -5.46 8.20
CA LEU A 227 -11.65 -5.25 7.70
C LEU A 227 -11.49 -5.80 6.28
N HIS A 228 -11.95 -7.02 6.03
CA HIS A 228 -11.84 -7.66 4.73
C HIS A 228 -12.73 -6.98 3.67
N LYS A 229 -13.89 -6.44 4.05
CA LYS A 229 -14.74 -5.62 3.17
C LYS A 229 -14.06 -4.31 2.78
N ALA A 230 -13.46 -3.60 3.74
CA ALA A 230 -12.70 -2.38 3.47
C ALA A 230 -11.51 -2.67 2.54
N ASP A 231 -10.77 -3.73 2.82
CA ASP A 231 -9.66 -4.19 1.98
C ASP A 231 -10.10 -4.53 0.55
N ASN A 232 -11.21 -5.24 0.36
CA ASN A 232 -11.73 -5.60 -0.96
C ASN A 232 -12.02 -4.37 -1.84
N LEU A 233 -12.36 -3.23 -1.22
CA LEU A 233 -12.58 -1.96 -1.89
C LEU A 233 -11.32 -1.09 -1.99
N ASN A 234 -10.16 -1.62 -1.61
CA ASN A 234 -8.89 -0.90 -1.50
C ASN A 234 -9.00 0.35 -0.60
N ARG A 235 -9.65 0.20 0.56
CA ARG A 235 -9.82 1.24 1.58
C ARG A 235 -9.17 0.82 2.88
N VAL A 236 -8.57 1.77 3.58
CA VAL A 236 -8.15 1.55 4.97
C VAL A 236 -9.41 1.56 5.83
N LEU A 237 -9.58 0.53 6.66
CA LEU A 237 -10.64 0.52 7.66
C LEU A 237 -10.36 1.66 8.64
N ASN A 238 -11.15 2.73 8.55
CA ASN A 238 -10.94 3.91 9.37
C ASN A 238 -11.62 3.71 10.74
N PRO A 239 -10.87 3.50 11.84
CA PRO A 239 -11.47 3.19 13.15
C PRO A 239 -12.31 4.34 13.72
N GLU A 240 -12.15 5.57 13.22
CA GLU A 240 -12.93 6.74 13.64
C GLU A 240 -14.32 6.82 13.00
N ARG A 241 -14.52 6.27 11.80
CA ARG A 241 -15.86 6.19 11.18
C ARG A 241 -16.72 5.06 11.77
N ALA A 242 -16.08 3.94 12.15
CA ALA A 242 -16.78 2.80 12.76
C ALA A 242 -17.37 3.13 14.15
N LYS A 243 -16.88 4.18 14.83
CA LYS A 243 -17.45 4.71 16.09
C LYS A 243 -18.55 5.75 15.87
N ALA A 244 -18.71 6.27 14.66
CA ALA A 244 -19.65 7.35 14.34
C ALA A 244 -20.98 6.85 13.74
N GLU A 245 -21.08 5.58 13.35
CA GLU A 245 -22.33 4.95 12.95
C GLU A 245 -22.89 4.12 14.11
N PRO A 246 -23.79 4.66 14.95
CA PRO A 246 -24.60 3.81 15.81
C PRO A 246 -25.44 2.92 14.89
N ALA A 247 -25.50 1.62 15.22
CA ALA A 247 -26.36 0.66 14.55
C ALA A 247 -27.77 1.26 14.39
N ALA A 248 -28.15 1.54 13.15
CA ALA A 248 -29.50 1.96 12.83
C ALA A 248 -30.45 0.87 13.35
N LYS A 249 -31.34 1.28 14.25
CA LYS A 249 -32.43 0.46 14.79
C LYS A 249 -33.47 0.18 13.72
#